data_AF-A0A7W8RVA8-F1
#
_entry.id   AF-A0A7W8RVA8-F1
#
_cell.length_a   1.000
_cell.length_b   1.000
_cell.length_c   1.000
_cell.angle_alpha   90.00
_cell.angle_beta   90.00
_cell.angle_gamma   90.00
#
_symmetry.space_group_name_H-M   'P 1'
#
loop_
_entity.id
_entity.type
_entity.pdbx_description
1 polymer ?
#
loop_
_entity_poly.entity_id
_entity_poly.type
_entity_poly.pdbx_seq_one_letter_code
_entity_poly.pdbx_strand_id
1 'polypeptide(L)'
;MSELPIKYRFARPESKEKRDPNRLDFLYPPRMEMRNWIRSARKKADLTQEQLGEKLGVTKGNVSAWENGRHEPSYAQIQEISVVTRCPMPDTQPSIGSMSALDSKDVAERVQEMLTETGMDASAFAAKAAIPLERVEAWLKGAAISVEDAVAVQTAFGYNSAWVLARVGQKKAAIQYNDEFRPKGLGKRKRLAVIGMAQLGDNGFWADIEYPVGHGDGYIDWPTSDPDAYAIECSGDSMRPRIKHGEFVIVEPNHPIQPGEEVMVKSKDGRVMVKELAYKSAGRYTLLSINEAHGKITLNEDEIDKMHYVAGIAKRSMWRPD
;
A
#
# COMPACT_ATOMS: atom_id res chain seq x y z
N MET A 1 -17.48 52.49 31.97
CA MET A 1 -18.68 51.65 32.16
C MET A 1 -19.39 51.53 30.82
N SER A 2 -19.23 50.39 30.15
CA SER A 2 -20.14 49.93 29.10
C SER A 2 -19.93 48.42 28.94
N GLU A 3 -20.81 47.67 29.59
CA GLU A 3 -20.98 46.22 29.38
C GLU A 3 -21.76 45.93 28.10
N LEU A 4 -21.64 44.67 27.66
CA LEU A 4 -22.47 43.85 26.76
C LEU A 4 -21.93 43.64 25.32
N PRO A 5 -22.19 42.49 24.65
CA PRO A 5 -22.57 41.16 25.13
C PRO A 5 -21.87 39.96 24.43
N ILE A 6 -22.08 38.78 25.01
CA ILE A 6 -21.82 37.42 24.52
C ILE A 6 -22.16 37.27 23.02
N LYS A 7 -21.15 37.00 22.19
CA LYS A 7 -21.32 36.47 20.83
C LYS A 7 -20.36 35.30 20.57
N TYR A 8 -20.59 34.20 21.27
CA TYR A 8 -20.31 32.87 20.72
C TYR A 8 -21.65 32.18 20.48
N ARG A 9 -22.13 32.25 19.24
CA ARG A 9 -23.22 31.42 18.72
C ARG A 9 -22.62 30.65 17.55
N PHE A 10 -22.37 29.36 17.73
CA PHE A 10 -22.03 28.45 16.64
C PHE A 10 -23.24 28.39 15.70
N ALA A 11 -23.16 29.04 14.55
CA ALA A 11 -24.12 28.92 13.47
C ALA A 11 -23.56 27.94 12.43
N ARG A 12 -24.27 26.82 12.23
CA ARG A 12 -24.05 25.85 11.15
C ARG A 12 -24.22 26.54 9.79
N PRO A 13 -23.39 26.26 8.77
CA PRO A 13 -23.81 26.37 7.40
C PRO A 13 -24.41 25.03 6.96
N GLU A 14 -25.74 24.98 6.80
CA GLU A 14 -26.36 24.05 5.87
C GLU A 14 -25.94 24.44 4.44
N SER A 15 -24.86 23.85 3.92
CA SER A 15 -24.59 23.89 2.48
C SER A 15 -25.41 22.79 1.81
N LYS A 16 -26.58 23.18 1.27
CA LYS A 16 -27.34 22.34 0.33
C LYS A 16 -26.60 22.27 -1.02
N GLU A 17 -25.50 21.52 -1.07
CA GLU A 17 -25.00 20.99 -2.34
C GLU A 17 -25.86 19.79 -2.72
N LYS A 18 -26.68 19.92 -3.77
CA LYS A 18 -27.29 18.77 -4.41
C LYS A 18 -26.17 17.97 -5.07
N ARG A 19 -25.75 16.90 -4.41
CA ARG A 19 -24.80 15.91 -4.94
C ARG A 19 -25.40 15.29 -6.18
N ASP A 20 -24.70 15.41 -7.31
CA ASP A 20 -25.00 14.66 -8.53
C ASP A 20 -24.70 13.17 -8.25
N PRO A 21 -25.74 12.30 -8.22
CA PRO A 21 -25.56 10.90 -7.84
C PRO A 21 -24.81 10.06 -8.90
N ASN A 22 -24.57 10.60 -10.10
CA ASN A 22 -24.02 9.84 -11.24
C ASN A 22 -22.50 10.00 -11.47
N ARG A 23 -21.76 10.65 -10.56
CA ARG A 23 -20.33 10.94 -10.78
C ARG A 23 -19.35 10.50 -9.70
N LEU A 24 -19.80 9.69 -8.73
CA LEU A 24 -18.94 9.14 -7.67
C LEU A 24 -18.44 7.71 -7.93
N ASP A 25 -18.91 7.06 -9.00
CA ASP A 25 -18.60 5.66 -9.34
C ASP A 25 -17.13 5.40 -9.72
N PHE A 26 -16.33 6.46 -9.94
CA PHE A 26 -14.92 6.35 -10.29
C PHE A 26 -13.98 6.32 -9.06
N LEU A 27 -14.41 6.84 -7.91
CA LEU A 27 -13.57 6.90 -6.70
C LEU A 27 -13.89 5.79 -5.69
N TYR A 28 -15.03 5.12 -5.86
CA TYR A 28 -15.42 3.94 -5.10
C TYR A 28 -16.07 2.96 -6.09
N PRO A 29 -15.48 1.78 -6.39
CA PRO A 29 -16.27 0.72 -7.00
C PRO A 29 -17.47 0.46 -6.08
N PRO A 30 -18.67 0.20 -6.62
CA PRO A 30 -19.85 0.01 -5.80
C PRO A 30 -19.60 -1.20 -4.90
N ARG A 31 -19.22 -0.93 -3.64
CA ARG A 31 -19.19 -1.92 -2.58
C ARG A 31 -20.53 -2.64 -2.66
N MET A 32 -20.52 -3.97 -2.71
CA MET A 32 -21.76 -4.69 -2.45
C MET A 32 -22.10 -4.36 -0.99
N GLU A 33 -23.00 -3.41 -0.79
CA GLU A 33 -23.49 -3.02 0.53
C GLU A 33 -23.89 -4.30 1.27
N MET A 34 -23.41 -4.50 2.50
CA MET A 34 -23.57 -5.75 3.26
C MET A 34 -25.03 -6.27 3.23
N ARG A 35 -26.00 -5.36 3.35
CA ARG A 35 -27.44 -5.63 3.21
C ARG A 35 -27.84 -6.32 1.88
N ASN A 36 -27.21 -5.93 0.78
CA ASN A 36 -27.44 -6.46 -0.56
C ASN A 36 -26.77 -7.82 -0.73
N TRP A 37 -25.59 -8.02 -0.13
CA TRP A 37 -24.93 -9.33 -0.12
C TRP A 37 -25.75 -10.36 0.62
N ILE A 38 -26.19 -10.08 1.86
CA ILE A 38 -27.00 -10.99 2.67
C ILE A 38 -28.29 -11.36 1.94
N ARG A 39 -28.99 -10.36 1.39
CA ARG A 39 -30.23 -10.57 0.62
C ARG A 39 -29.99 -11.43 -0.63
N SER A 40 -28.88 -11.19 -1.33
CA SER A 40 -28.53 -11.94 -2.55
C SER A 40 -28.11 -13.37 -2.22
N ALA A 41 -27.32 -13.56 -1.15
CA ALA A 41 -26.88 -14.85 -0.66
C ALA A 41 -28.06 -15.71 -0.22
N ARG A 42 -28.99 -15.12 0.55
CA ARG A 42 -30.22 -15.78 0.96
C ARG A 42 -31.07 -16.21 -0.24
N LYS A 43 -31.29 -15.31 -1.21
CA LYS A 43 -32.07 -15.61 -2.43
C LYS A 43 -31.40 -16.67 -3.31
N LYS A 44 -30.07 -16.66 -3.43
CA LYS A 44 -29.33 -17.66 -4.20
C LYS A 44 -29.43 -19.05 -3.57
N ALA A 45 -29.49 -19.10 -2.24
CA ALA A 45 -29.70 -20.34 -1.48
C ALA A 45 -31.19 -20.74 -1.36
N ASP A 46 -32.10 -19.99 -1.98
CA ASP A 46 -33.56 -20.17 -1.93
C ASP A 46 -34.14 -20.26 -0.51
N LEU A 47 -33.61 -19.44 0.41
CA LEU A 47 -34.05 -19.41 1.81
C LEU A 47 -35.00 -18.24 2.09
N THR A 48 -35.98 -18.44 2.98
CA THR A 48 -36.73 -17.33 3.57
C THR A 48 -35.92 -16.63 4.67
N GLN A 49 -36.34 -15.44 5.10
CA GLN A 49 -35.69 -14.76 6.22
C GLN A 49 -35.83 -15.55 7.53
N GLU A 50 -36.94 -16.26 7.73
CA GLU A 50 -37.09 -17.17 8.88
C GLU A 50 -36.09 -18.32 8.82
N GLN A 51 -35.99 -19.00 7.66
CA GLN A 51 -35.12 -20.18 7.49
C GLN A 51 -33.64 -19.82 7.60
N LEU A 52 -33.24 -18.65 7.11
CA LEU A 52 -31.88 -18.16 7.31
C LEU A 52 -31.63 -17.85 8.79
N GLY A 53 -32.59 -17.24 9.47
CA GLY A 53 -32.48 -16.98 10.92
C GLY A 53 -32.32 -18.26 11.72
N GLU A 54 -33.15 -19.27 11.45
CA GLU A 54 -33.11 -20.58 12.12
C GLU A 54 -31.76 -21.27 11.94
N LYS A 55 -31.21 -21.28 10.72
CA LYS A 55 -29.89 -21.87 10.44
C LYS A 55 -28.71 -21.14 11.08
N LEU A 56 -28.88 -19.86 11.42
CA LEU A 56 -27.88 -19.02 12.07
C LEU A 56 -28.12 -18.87 13.59
N GLY A 57 -29.16 -19.50 14.14
CA GLY A 57 -29.55 -19.32 15.54
C GLY A 57 -29.99 -17.89 15.89
N VAL A 58 -30.44 -17.09 14.91
CA VAL A 58 -30.93 -15.71 15.12
C VAL A 58 -32.41 -15.57 14.75
N THR A 59 -33.07 -14.53 15.27
CA THR A 59 -34.48 -14.28 14.95
C THR A 59 -34.64 -13.75 13.52
N LYS A 60 -35.78 -14.03 12.88
CA LYS A 60 -36.18 -13.43 11.58
C LYS A 60 -36.04 -11.90 11.57
N GLY A 61 -36.38 -11.26 12.71
CA GLY A 61 -36.26 -9.81 12.88
C GLY A 61 -34.83 -9.31 12.73
N ASN A 62 -33.84 -10.11 13.16
CA ASN A 62 -32.42 -9.80 13.04
C ASN A 62 -31.96 -9.83 11.57
N VAL A 63 -32.33 -10.88 10.84
CA VAL A 63 -32.05 -11.00 9.38
C VAL A 63 -32.70 -9.86 8.60
N SER A 64 -33.93 -9.49 8.96
CA SER A 64 -34.62 -8.35 8.35
C SER A 64 -33.93 -7.01 8.67
N ALA A 65 -33.42 -6.83 9.89
CA ALA A 65 -32.68 -5.63 10.27
C ALA A 65 -31.37 -5.50 9.47
N TRP A 66 -30.67 -6.61 9.22
CA TRP A 66 -29.48 -6.66 8.37
C TRP A 66 -29.79 -6.33 6.91
N GLU A 67 -30.81 -6.97 6.32
CA GLU A 67 -31.18 -6.72 4.92
C GLU A 67 -31.72 -5.31 4.67
N ASN A 68 -32.18 -4.62 5.71
CA ASN A 68 -32.65 -3.24 5.64
C ASN A 68 -31.58 -2.22 6.09
N GLY A 69 -30.41 -2.68 6.53
CA GLY A 69 -29.30 -1.81 6.94
C GLY A 69 -29.54 -1.06 8.25
N ARG A 70 -30.38 -1.59 9.15
CA ARG A 70 -30.62 -0.98 10.47
C ARG A 70 -29.46 -1.21 11.44
N HIS A 71 -28.78 -2.34 11.31
CA HIS A 71 -27.49 -2.63 11.91
C HIS A 71 -26.81 -3.75 11.13
N GLU A 72 -25.53 -3.98 11.40
CA GLU A 72 -24.70 -4.94 10.68
C GLU A 72 -24.59 -6.26 11.47
N PRO A 73 -24.50 -7.43 10.79
CA PRO A 73 -24.16 -8.69 11.44
C PRO A 73 -22.70 -8.67 11.90
N SER A 74 -22.38 -9.47 12.93
CA SER A 74 -21.00 -9.67 13.35
C SER A 74 -20.21 -10.48 12.32
N TYR A 75 -18.88 -10.41 12.37
CA TYR A 75 -18.01 -11.15 11.46
C TYR A 75 -18.28 -12.67 11.48
N ALA A 76 -18.51 -13.25 12.66
CA ALA A 76 -18.87 -14.66 12.80
C ALA A 76 -20.19 -14.99 12.06
N GLN A 77 -21.20 -14.13 12.17
CA GLN A 77 -22.47 -14.29 11.46
C GLN A 77 -22.30 -14.19 9.94
N ILE A 78 -21.39 -13.33 9.45
CA ILE A 78 -21.08 -13.22 8.02
C ILE A 78 -20.42 -14.52 7.51
N GLN A 79 -19.49 -15.10 8.27
CA GLN A 79 -18.88 -16.39 7.94
C GLN A 79 -19.92 -17.52 7.91
N GLU A 80 -20.82 -17.57 8.88
CA GLU A 80 -21.90 -18.54 8.91
C GLU A 80 -22.87 -18.37 7.73
N ILE A 81 -23.26 -17.13 7.38
CA ILE A 81 -24.09 -16.87 6.19
C ILE A 81 -23.39 -17.39 4.93
N SER A 82 -22.09 -17.15 4.78
CA SER A 82 -21.29 -17.66 3.64
C SER A 82 -21.35 -19.19 3.56
N VAL A 83 -21.13 -19.89 4.69
CA VAL A 83 -21.20 -21.36 4.77
C VAL A 83 -22.59 -21.88 4.45
N VAL A 84 -23.63 -21.29 5.05
CA VAL A 84 -25.03 -21.73 4.88
C VAL A 84 -25.54 -21.49 3.46
N THR A 85 -25.19 -20.35 2.86
CA THR A 85 -25.67 -19.95 1.53
C THR A 85 -24.77 -20.42 0.39
N ARG A 86 -23.58 -20.94 0.72
CA ARG A 86 -22.51 -21.26 -0.24
C ARG A 86 -22.13 -20.07 -1.14
N CYS A 87 -22.30 -18.86 -0.62
CA CYS A 87 -21.86 -17.64 -1.28
C CYS A 87 -20.46 -17.27 -0.78
N PRO A 88 -19.55 -16.82 -1.66
CA PRO A 88 -18.28 -16.31 -1.22
C PRO A 88 -18.50 -15.12 -0.28
N MET A 89 -17.59 -14.94 0.68
CA MET A 89 -17.56 -13.75 1.53
C MET A 89 -17.57 -12.50 0.64
N PRO A 90 -18.22 -11.41 1.07
CA PRO A 90 -18.38 -10.21 0.25
C PRO A 90 -17.05 -9.59 -0.20
N ASP A 91 -15.94 -9.92 0.49
CA ASP A 91 -14.59 -9.43 0.18
C ASP A 91 -13.70 -10.44 -0.57
N THR A 92 -14.16 -11.68 -0.79
CA THR A 92 -13.41 -12.66 -1.59
C THR A 92 -13.73 -12.51 -3.06
N GLN A 93 -12.75 -12.09 -3.86
CA GLN A 93 -12.82 -12.28 -5.31
C GLN A 93 -13.06 -13.76 -5.64
N PRO A 94 -13.89 -14.09 -6.64
CA PRO A 94 -14.17 -15.46 -6.99
C PRO A 94 -12.94 -16.07 -7.68
N SER A 95 -12.15 -16.86 -6.95
CA SER A 95 -11.36 -17.91 -7.58
C SER A 95 -12.22 -19.17 -7.64
N ILE A 96 -12.85 -19.38 -8.79
CA ILE A 96 -13.53 -20.63 -9.11
C ILE A 96 -12.45 -21.63 -9.46
N GLY A 97 -12.18 -22.54 -8.53
CA GLY A 97 -11.41 -23.77 -8.74
C GLY A 97 -12.14 -24.89 -8.01
N SER A 98 -12.53 -25.93 -8.74
CA SER A 98 -13.35 -27.05 -8.28
C SER A 98 -12.80 -27.72 -7.01
N MET A 99 -13.64 -27.82 -5.98
CA MET A 99 -13.38 -28.64 -4.80
C MET A 99 -13.47 -30.13 -5.19
N SER A 100 -12.33 -30.81 -5.28
CA SER A 100 -12.28 -32.27 -5.13
C SER A 100 -12.12 -32.60 -3.65
N ALA A 101 -12.91 -33.57 -3.19
CA ALA A 101 -13.07 -33.97 -1.81
C ALA A 101 -11.75 -34.37 -1.12
N LEU A 102 -11.70 -34.11 0.19
CA LEU A 102 -10.65 -34.50 1.13
C LEU A 102 -10.44 -36.02 1.13
N ASP A 103 -9.43 -36.49 0.42
CA ASP A 103 -9.00 -37.89 0.40
C ASP A 103 -7.89 -38.09 1.46
N SER A 104 -7.98 -39.15 2.27
CA SER A 104 -7.03 -39.39 3.38
C SER A 104 -5.61 -39.64 2.91
N LYS A 105 -5.44 -40.08 1.66
CA LYS A 105 -4.12 -40.21 1.00
C LYS A 105 -3.48 -38.86 0.68
N ASP A 106 -4.27 -37.84 0.35
CA ASP A 106 -3.76 -36.48 0.04
C ASP A 106 -3.10 -35.84 1.29
N VAL A 107 -3.63 -36.13 2.49
CA VAL A 107 -3.08 -35.57 3.73
C VAL A 107 -1.64 -36.04 3.99
N ALA A 108 -1.38 -37.34 3.84
CA ALA A 108 -0.06 -37.93 4.05
C ALA A 108 0.96 -37.42 3.03
N GLU A 109 0.57 -37.34 1.75
CA GLU A 109 1.42 -36.80 0.68
C GLU A 109 1.80 -35.34 0.94
N ARG A 110 0.86 -34.50 1.40
CA ARG A 110 1.14 -33.09 1.74
C ARG A 110 2.15 -32.95 2.88
N VAL A 111 2.04 -33.77 3.92
CA VAL A 111 2.99 -33.73 5.05
C VAL A 111 4.36 -34.20 4.61
N GLN A 112 4.43 -35.28 3.82
CA GLN A 112 5.70 -35.76 3.27
C GLN A 112 6.36 -34.73 2.33
N GLU A 113 5.57 -34.01 1.55
CA GLU A 113 6.04 -32.91 0.71
C GLU A 113 6.64 -31.77 1.54
N MET A 114 6.00 -31.38 2.65
CA MET A 114 6.52 -30.36 3.58
C MET A 114 7.83 -30.79 4.26
N LEU A 115 7.93 -32.05 4.69
CA LEU A 115 9.16 -32.62 5.28
C LEU A 115 10.31 -32.64 4.28
N THR A 116 10.04 -33.04 3.03
CA THR A 116 11.04 -33.11 1.97
C THR A 116 11.57 -31.72 1.62
N GLU A 117 10.71 -30.71 1.50
CA GLU A 117 11.12 -29.34 1.19
C GLU A 117 11.86 -28.64 2.31
N THR A 118 11.51 -28.94 3.56
CA THR A 118 12.22 -28.40 4.74
C THR A 118 13.53 -29.13 5.00
N GLY A 119 13.72 -30.32 4.42
CA GLY A 119 14.86 -31.19 4.69
C GLY A 119 14.87 -31.71 6.13
N MET A 120 13.71 -31.74 6.80
CA MET A 120 13.56 -32.11 8.20
C MET A 120 12.90 -33.48 8.34
N ASP A 121 13.25 -34.20 9.40
CA ASP A 121 12.51 -35.39 9.83
C ASP A 121 11.24 -34.98 10.61
N ALA A 122 10.33 -35.93 10.84
CA ALA A 122 9.06 -35.66 11.53
C ALA A 122 9.28 -35.11 12.95
N SER A 123 10.37 -35.50 13.62
CA SER A 123 10.71 -35.03 14.97
C SER A 123 11.13 -33.57 14.99
N ALA A 124 12.08 -33.17 14.12
CA ALA A 124 12.53 -31.79 14.00
C ALA A 124 11.41 -30.87 13.51
N PHE A 125 10.56 -31.36 12.59
CA PHE A 125 9.40 -30.63 12.12
C PHE A 125 8.40 -30.36 13.25
N ALA A 126 8.04 -31.39 14.02
CA ALA A 126 7.15 -31.30 15.17
C ALA A 126 7.68 -30.33 16.23
N ALA A 127 8.97 -30.44 16.58
CA ALA A 127 9.62 -29.58 17.56
C ALA A 127 9.61 -28.10 17.13
N LYS A 128 9.91 -27.81 15.86
CA LYS A 128 9.93 -26.44 15.34
C LYS A 128 8.52 -25.85 15.16
N ALA A 129 7.53 -26.69 14.86
CA ALA A 129 6.12 -26.29 14.80
C ALA A 129 5.49 -26.10 16.19
N ALA A 130 6.14 -26.54 17.27
CA ALA A 130 5.56 -26.71 18.60
C ALA A 130 4.33 -27.63 18.62
N ILE A 131 4.34 -28.67 17.78
CA ILE A 131 3.26 -29.66 17.66
C ILE A 131 3.75 -30.99 18.23
N PRO A 132 2.93 -31.75 19.00
CA PRO A 132 3.32 -33.08 19.47
C PRO A 132 3.66 -34.03 18.32
N LEU A 133 4.78 -34.76 18.44
CA LEU A 133 5.26 -35.70 17.41
C LEU A 133 4.18 -36.70 16.96
N GLU A 134 3.41 -37.21 17.92
CA GLU A 134 2.33 -38.16 17.66
C GLU A 134 1.30 -37.65 16.64
N ARG A 135 1.03 -36.34 16.62
CA ARG A 135 0.08 -35.74 15.66
C ARG A 135 0.67 -35.71 14.25
N VAL A 136 1.94 -35.35 14.12
CA VAL A 136 2.64 -35.31 12.82
C VAL A 136 2.74 -36.72 12.23
N GLU A 137 3.03 -37.73 13.06
CA GLU A 137 3.02 -39.13 12.66
C GLU A 137 1.63 -39.65 12.28
N ALA A 138 0.58 -39.19 12.96
CA ALA A 138 -0.79 -39.51 12.61
C ALA A 138 -1.17 -38.94 11.23
N TRP A 139 -0.71 -37.73 10.88
CA TRP A 139 -0.97 -37.16 9.55
C TRP A 139 -0.28 -37.92 8.42
N LEU A 140 0.93 -38.43 8.65
CA LEU A 140 1.62 -39.32 7.70
C LEU A 140 0.85 -40.64 7.47
N LYS A 141 -0.02 -41.03 8.41
CA LYS A 141 -0.93 -42.18 8.28
C LYS A 141 -2.30 -41.78 7.70
N GLY A 142 -2.48 -40.51 7.30
CA GLY A 142 -3.70 -40.00 6.68
C GLY A 142 -4.74 -39.42 7.66
N ALA A 143 -4.37 -39.18 8.93
CA ALA A 143 -5.26 -38.49 9.86
C ALA A 143 -5.45 -37.02 9.48
N ALA A 144 -6.65 -36.48 9.70
CA ALA A 144 -6.95 -35.08 9.41
C ALA A 144 -6.10 -34.11 10.23
N ILE A 145 -5.67 -33.03 9.60
CA ILE A 145 -4.93 -31.93 10.25
C ILE A 145 -5.94 -30.96 10.85
N SER A 146 -5.76 -30.59 12.12
CA SER A 146 -6.61 -29.59 12.77
C SER A 146 -6.28 -28.18 12.28
N VAL A 147 -7.24 -27.26 12.39
CA VAL A 147 -7.00 -25.85 12.00
C VAL A 147 -5.89 -25.23 12.86
N GLU A 148 -5.85 -25.56 14.15
CA GLU A 148 -4.83 -25.09 15.10
C GLU A 148 -3.42 -25.54 14.67
N ASP A 149 -3.29 -26.82 14.32
CA ASP A 149 -2.01 -27.39 13.86
C ASP A 149 -1.59 -26.81 12.51
N ALA A 150 -2.54 -26.57 11.59
CA ALA A 150 -2.26 -25.93 10.30
C ALA A 150 -1.76 -24.48 10.47
N VAL A 151 -2.29 -23.74 11.44
CA VAL A 151 -1.80 -22.38 11.79
C VAL A 151 -0.42 -22.43 12.43
N ALA A 152 -0.13 -23.44 13.27
CA ALA A 152 1.19 -23.65 13.83
C ALA A 152 2.24 -23.95 12.74
N VAL A 153 1.90 -24.80 11.77
CA VAL A 153 2.74 -25.07 10.59
C VAL A 153 2.95 -23.81 9.75
N GLN A 154 1.90 -22.99 9.55
CA GLN A 154 2.00 -21.71 8.87
C GLN A 154 2.96 -20.76 9.59
N THR A 155 2.87 -20.67 10.90
CA THR A 155 3.69 -19.75 11.70
C THR A 155 5.16 -20.18 11.70
N ALA A 156 5.43 -21.48 11.80
CA ALA A 156 6.79 -22.00 11.91
C ALA A 156 7.54 -22.10 10.56
N PHE A 157 6.82 -22.36 9.46
CA PHE A 157 7.42 -22.66 8.16
C PHE A 157 6.91 -21.80 7.01
N GLY A 158 5.88 -20.99 7.24
CA GLY A 158 5.28 -20.16 6.19
C GLY A 158 4.45 -20.94 5.18
N TYR A 159 4.00 -22.16 5.46
CA TYR A 159 3.04 -22.85 4.60
C TYR A 159 1.62 -22.32 4.83
N ASN A 160 0.85 -22.07 3.77
CA ASN A 160 -0.50 -21.56 3.93
C ASN A 160 -1.41 -22.59 4.62
N SER A 161 -2.09 -22.21 5.70
CA SER A 161 -2.99 -23.09 6.46
C SER A 161 -4.12 -23.70 5.61
N ALA A 162 -4.68 -22.96 4.64
CA ALA A 162 -5.67 -23.48 3.69
C ALA A 162 -5.07 -24.51 2.71
N TRP A 163 -3.80 -24.35 2.36
CA TRP A 163 -3.07 -25.33 1.57
C TRP A 163 -2.75 -26.59 2.40
N VAL A 164 -2.34 -26.42 3.66
CA VAL A 164 -2.06 -27.54 4.58
C VAL A 164 -3.32 -28.37 4.84
N LEU A 165 -4.48 -27.72 4.98
CA LEU A 165 -5.75 -28.40 5.26
C LEU A 165 -6.37 -29.06 4.02
N ALA A 166 -6.38 -28.37 2.88
CA ALA A 166 -7.18 -28.77 1.72
C ALA A 166 -6.48 -28.60 0.36
N ARG A 167 -5.17 -28.32 0.33
CA ARG A 167 -4.41 -27.99 -0.89
C ARG A 167 -4.95 -26.79 -1.66
N VAL A 168 -5.69 -25.90 -0.98
CA VAL A 168 -6.32 -24.72 -1.56
C VAL A 168 -5.39 -23.51 -1.42
N GLY A 169 -5.19 -22.78 -2.53
CA GLY A 169 -4.39 -21.56 -2.55
C GLY A 169 -2.90 -21.78 -2.79
N GLN A 170 -2.09 -20.75 -2.54
CA GLN A 170 -0.64 -20.81 -2.71
C GLN A 170 0.01 -21.62 -1.59
N LYS A 171 0.95 -22.51 -1.94
CA LYS A 171 1.61 -23.43 -1.00
C LYS A 171 2.34 -22.73 0.14
N LYS A 172 3.11 -21.70 -0.17
CA LYS A 172 3.73 -20.84 0.83
C LYS A 172 2.86 -19.61 1.02
N ALA A 173 2.48 -19.33 2.27
CA ALA A 173 1.97 -18.04 2.64
C ALA A 173 3.07 -17.02 2.32
N ALA A 174 2.83 -16.17 1.33
CA ALA A 174 3.57 -14.92 1.23
C ALA A 174 3.51 -14.28 2.62
N ILE A 175 4.67 -13.92 3.19
CA ILE A 175 4.78 -13.29 4.51
C ILE A 175 3.74 -12.16 4.57
N GLN A 176 2.63 -12.42 5.27
CA GLN A 176 1.59 -11.43 5.46
C GLN A 176 2.10 -10.52 6.57
N TYR A 177 2.52 -9.32 6.20
CA TYR A 177 2.53 -8.22 7.15
C TYR A 177 1.15 -8.15 7.80
N ASN A 178 1.10 -7.87 9.11
CA ASN A 178 -0.15 -7.85 9.89
C ASN A 178 -1.16 -6.77 9.44
N ASP A 179 -0.77 -5.97 8.44
CA ASP A 179 -1.65 -5.07 7.70
C ASP A 179 -2.31 -5.83 6.54
N GLU A 180 -3.62 -5.66 6.39
CA GLU A 180 -4.37 -6.16 5.22
C GLU A 180 -3.62 -5.77 3.93
N PHE A 181 -3.01 -6.74 3.24
CA PHE A 181 -2.18 -6.53 2.06
C PHE A 181 -3.04 -5.98 0.93
N ARG A 182 -3.19 -4.65 0.94
CA ARG A 182 -3.80 -3.83 -0.11
C ARG A 182 -2.68 -3.11 -0.85
N PRO A 183 -1.90 -3.80 -1.70
CA PRO A 183 -0.94 -3.12 -2.54
C PRO A 183 -1.75 -2.18 -3.42
N LYS A 184 -1.75 -0.88 -3.10
CA LYS A 184 -2.06 0.12 -4.10
C LYS A 184 -1.05 -0.13 -5.20
N GLY A 185 -1.51 -0.40 -6.42
CA GLY A 185 -0.62 -0.47 -7.57
C GLY A 185 0.19 0.82 -7.56
N LEU A 186 1.46 0.74 -7.16
CA LEU A 186 2.42 1.79 -7.43
C LEU A 186 2.30 1.99 -8.94
N GLY A 187 2.03 3.22 -9.38
CA GLY A 187 1.94 3.53 -10.82
C GLY A 187 3.14 2.95 -11.57
N LYS A 188 3.07 2.88 -12.90
CA LYS A 188 4.14 2.31 -13.73
C LYS A 188 5.52 2.79 -13.24
N ARG A 189 6.36 1.87 -12.78
CA ARG A 189 7.72 2.20 -12.33
C ARG A 189 8.56 2.45 -13.57
N LYS A 190 9.32 3.54 -13.55
CA LYS A 190 10.22 3.93 -14.62
C LYS A 190 11.65 3.90 -14.11
N ARG A 191 12.57 3.46 -14.98
CA ARG A 191 14.00 3.61 -14.75
C ARG A 191 14.36 5.07 -15.03
N LEU A 192 14.59 5.82 -13.97
CA LEU A 192 15.00 7.21 -14.07
C LEU A 192 16.52 7.26 -14.14
N ALA A 193 17.05 7.80 -15.23
CA ALA A 193 18.48 8.02 -15.36
C ALA A 193 18.95 9.01 -14.29
N VAL A 194 20.10 8.75 -13.69
CA VAL A 194 20.80 9.74 -12.88
C VAL A 194 21.56 10.64 -13.83
N ILE A 195 21.13 11.90 -13.95
CA ILE A 195 21.64 12.81 -14.99
C ILE A 195 22.70 13.78 -14.48
N GLY A 196 23.18 13.64 -13.24
CA GLY A 196 24.26 14.44 -12.69
C GLY A 196 24.21 14.60 -11.17
N MET A 197 25.06 15.48 -10.65
CA MET A 197 25.12 15.85 -9.24
C MET A 197 24.61 17.29 -9.04
N ALA A 198 23.73 17.51 -8.06
CA ALA A 198 23.37 18.84 -7.54
C ALA A 198 24.11 19.10 -6.23
N GLN A 199 24.69 20.29 -6.11
CA GLN A 199 25.41 20.69 -4.91
C GLN A 199 24.50 21.45 -3.94
N LEU A 200 24.64 21.16 -2.65
CA LEU A 200 23.92 21.72 -1.52
C LEU A 200 24.88 22.58 -0.68
N GLY A 201 25.50 23.59 -1.30
CA GLY A 201 26.44 24.52 -0.64
C GLY A 201 27.02 25.58 -1.60
N ASP A 202 27.75 26.55 -1.05
CA ASP A 202 28.09 27.82 -1.71
C ASP A 202 29.37 27.83 -2.59
N ASN A 203 30.16 26.75 -2.65
CA ASN A 203 31.44 26.70 -3.41
C ASN A 203 31.45 25.55 -4.45
N GLY A 204 31.46 25.90 -5.73
CA GLY A 204 31.05 25.05 -6.87
C GLY A 204 31.96 23.90 -7.36
N PHE A 205 31.42 23.09 -8.28
CA PHE A 205 31.93 22.70 -9.62
C PHE A 205 30.86 21.81 -10.34
N TRP A 206 30.90 21.76 -11.68
CA TRP A 206 29.85 21.50 -12.68
C TRP A 206 29.20 20.10 -12.76
N ALA A 207 27.92 20.06 -13.19
CA ALA A 207 27.41 19.04 -14.09
C ALA A 207 26.41 19.70 -15.06
N ASP A 208 26.67 19.60 -16.35
CA ASP A 208 25.79 20.10 -17.38
C ASP A 208 24.49 19.28 -17.39
N ILE A 209 23.33 19.92 -17.15
CA ILE A 209 22.02 19.29 -17.39
C ILE A 209 21.75 19.37 -18.91
N GLU A 210 22.62 18.75 -19.69
CA GLU A 210 22.42 18.40 -21.09
C GLU A 210 22.44 16.86 -21.17
N TYR A 211 21.27 16.29 -21.38
CA TYR A 211 21.07 14.86 -21.70
C TYR A 211 22.01 14.39 -22.82
N PRO A 212 22.52 13.13 -22.80
CA PRO A 212 23.13 12.38 -21.72
C PRO A 212 24.63 12.15 -22.02
N VAL A 213 25.54 12.59 -21.15
CA VAL A 213 26.96 12.20 -21.28
C VAL A 213 27.52 11.76 -19.94
N GLY A 214 27.22 10.49 -19.60
CA GLY A 214 28.24 9.49 -19.31
C GLY A 214 29.31 9.79 -18.26
N HIS A 215 28.93 10.19 -17.04
CA HIS A 215 29.72 9.88 -15.85
C HIS A 215 28.82 9.62 -14.64
N GLY A 216 28.17 8.45 -14.66
CA GLY A 216 27.40 7.90 -13.55
C GLY A 216 26.35 6.89 -14.03
N ASP A 217 26.77 5.85 -14.75
CA ASP A 217 25.91 4.85 -15.41
C ASP A 217 25.02 4.12 -14.39
N GLY A 218 23.85 4.68 -14.10
CA GLY A 218 22.92 4.09 -13.18
C GLY A 218 21.55 4.76 -13.17
N TYR A 219 20.59 4.03 -12.61
CA TYR A 219 19.20 4.40 -12.63
C TYR A 219 18.54 4.21 -11.27
N ILE A 220 17.40 4.87 -11.08
CA ILE A 220 16.52 4.69 -9.91
C ILE A 220 15.16 4.22 -10.41
N ASP A 221 14.68 3.09 -9.87
CA ASP A 221 13.32 2.59 -10.14
C ASP A 221 12.29 3.35 -9.30
N TRP A 222 11.66 4.36 -9.91
CA TRP A 222 10.72 5.24 -9.24
C TRP A 222 9.30 5.18 -9.82
N PRO A 223 8.24 5.22 -8.99
CA PRO A 223 6.87 5.31 -9.46
C PRO A 223 6.54 6.76 -9.85
N THR A 224 6.54 7.08 -11.14
CA THR A 224 6.17 8.40 -11.67
C THR A 224 5.38 8.26 -12.96
N SER A 225 4.48 9.22 -13.21
CA SER A 225 3.77 9.39 -14.47
C SER A 225 4.40 10.43 -15.40
N ASP A 226 5.42 11.17 -14.94
CA ASP A 226 6.08 12.20 -15.74
C ASP A 226 7.01 11.54 -16.78
N PRO A 227 6.79 11.80 -18.09
CA PRO A 227 7.58 11.20 -19.16
C PRO A 227 9.04 11.67 -19.20
N ASP A 228 9.37 12.80 -18.58
CA ASP A 228 10.71 13.41 -18.62
C ASP A 228 11.39 13.39 -17.24
N ALA A 229 10.82 12.66 -16.28
CA ALA A 229 11.41 12.51 -14.96
C ALA A 229 12.84 11.94 -14.99
N TYR A 230 13.67 12.42 -14.08
CA TYR A 230 15.06 11.99 -13.88
C TYR A 230 15.47 12.11 -12.41
N ALA A 231 16.64 11.56 -12.08
CA ALA A 231 17.22 11.64 -10.76
C ALA A 231 18.49 12.52 -10.77
N ILE A 232 18.73 13.22 -9.66
CA ILE A 232 19.98 13.96 -9.42
C ILE A 232 20.55 13.52 -8.07
N GLU A 233 21.85 13.24 -8.04
CA GLU A 233 22.56 12.98 -6.79
C GLU A 233 22.82 14.28 -6.03
N CYS A 234 22.45 14.34 -4.75
CA CYS A 234 22.62 15.52 -3.91
C CYS A 234 23.92 15.46 -3.11
N SER A 235 24.79 16.46 -3.28
CA SER A 235 26.05 16.58 -2.53
C SER A 235 26.07 17.84 -1.66
N GLY A 236 26.05 17.68 -0.33
CA GLY A 236 26.21 18.78 0.63
C GLY A 236 25.17 18.69 1.74
N ASP A 237 24.97 19.76 2.49
CA ASP A 237 24.16 19.75 3.72
C ASP A 237 23.10 20.86 3.80
N SER A 238 22.95 21.71 2.78
CA SER A 238 21.98 22.82 2.79
C SER A 238 20.51 22.40 2.97
N MET A 239 20.18 21.15 2.70
CA MET A 239 18.81 20.61 2.85
C MET A 239 18.69 19.60 3.99
N ARG A 240 19.70 19.48 4.86
CA ARG A 240 19.64 18.65 6.07
C ARG A 240 18.62 19.26 7.06
N PRO A 241 17.80 18.46 7.76
CA PRO A 241 17.77 16.99 7.83
C PRO A 241 16.98 16.25 6.76
N ARG A 242 16.30 16.98 5.86
CA ARG A 242 15.34 16.44 4.89
C ARG A 242 16.00 15.67 3.75
N ILE A 243 16.97 16.28 3.08
CA ILE A 243 17.80 15.66 2.03
C ILE A 243 19.22 15.59 2.54
N LYS A 244 19.81 14.39 2.54
CA LYS A 244 21.16 14.16 3.03
C LYS A 244 22.15 14.06 1.88
N HIS A 245 23.41 14.38 2.16
CA HIS A 245 24.52 14.11 1.24
C HIS A 245 24.52 12.64 0.77
N GLY A 246 24.64 12.43 -0.54
CA GLY A 246 24.61 11.14 -1.20
C GLY A 246 23.22 10.52 -1.39
N GLU A 247 22.14 11.24 -1.05
CA GLU A 247 20.78 10.88 -1.46
C GLU A 247 20.49 11.43 -2.85
N PHE A 248 19.43 10.91 -3.48
CA PHE A 248 19.01 11.34 -4.80
C PHE A 248 17.67 12.07 -4.69
N VAL A 249 17.51 13.15 -5.44
CA VAL A 249 16.21 13.78 -5.64
C VAL A 249 15.61 13.35 -6.97
N ILE A 250 14.31 13.13 -6.97
CA ILE A 250 13.54 12.81 -8.16
C ILE A 250 12.89 14.08 -8.66
N VAL A 251 13.18 14.42 -9.92
CA VAL A 251 12.72 15.65 -10.55
C VAL A 251 11.67 15.31 -11.59
N GLU A 252 10.54 16.02 -11.55
CA GLU A 252 9.44 15.92 -12.51
C GLU A 252 9.29 17.27 -13.25
N PRO A 253 9.93 17.43 -14.43
CA PRO A 253 9.94 18.69 -15.17
C PRO A 253 8.55 19.18 -15.60
N ASN A 254 7.61 18.26 -15.84
CA ASN A 254 6.27 18.59 -16.32
C ASN A 254 5.29 18.89 -15.18
N HIS A 255 5.75 18.84 -13.92
CA HIS A 255 4.95 19.15 -12.75
C HIS A 255 5.02 20.65 -12.40
N PRO A 256 3.88 21.35 -12.25
CA PRO A 256 3.87 22.76 -11.90
C PRO A 256 4.31 22.96 -10.44
N ILE A 257 5.25 23.88 -10.21
CA ILE A 257 5.79 24.19 -8.88
C ILE A 257 4.88 25.14 -8.09
N GLN A 258 4.85 24.98 -6.76
CA GLN A 258 4.13 25.85 -5.83
C GLN A 258 5.04 26.35 -4.70
N PRO A 259 4.73 27.52 -4.10
CA PRO A 259 5.36 27.95 -2.85
C PRO A 259 5.23 26.90 -1.74
N GLY A 260 6.32 26.68 -1.01
CA GLY A 260 6.48 25.63 0.02
C GLY A 260 7.00 24.30 -0.52
N GLU A 261 7.16 24.14 -1.84
CA GLU A 261 7.65 22.90 -2.44
C GLU A 261 9.16 22.90 -2.66
N GLU A 262 9.72 21.70 -2.68
CA GLU A 262 11.12 21.46 -3.01
C GLU A 262 11.30 21.57 -4.54
N VAL A 263 12.27 22.38 -4.97
CA VAL A 263 12.55 22.63 -6.38
C VAL A 263 14.03 22.44 -6.68
N MET A 264 14.32 21.89 -7.86
CA MET A 264 15.64 21.95 -8.46
C MET A 264 15.70 23.21 -9.30
N VAL A 265 16.75 24.01 -9.10
CA VAL A 265 17.00 25.25 -9.83
C VAL A 265 18.34 25.13 -10.55
N LYS A 266 18.32 25.29 -11.87
CA LYS A 266 19.49 25.53 -12.71
C LYS A 266 19.55 27.03 -13.01
N SER A 267 20.59 27.69 -12.53
CA SER A 267 20.91 29.08 -12.86
C SER A 267 21.60 29.14 -14.24
N LYS A 268 21.49 30.29 -14.93
CA LYS A 268 22.15 30.53 -16.23
C LYS A 268 23.67 30.57 -16.13
N ASP A 269 24.20 30.76 -14.93
CA ASP A 269 25.63 30.60 -14.64
C ASP A 269 26.08 29.13 -14.52
N GLY A 270 25.16 28.17 -14.68
CA GLY A 270 25.42 26.74 -14.63
C GLY A 270 25.27 26.10 -13.26
N ARG A 271 24.96 26.87 -12.19
CA ARG A 271 24.75 26.30 -10.84
C ARG A 271 23.45 25.51 -10.77
N VAL A 272 23.53 24.26 -10.28
CA VAL A 272 22.37 23.41 -10.00
C VAL A 272 22.21 23.25 -8.49
N MET A 273 21.05 23.62 -7.96
CA MET A 273 20.75 23.62 -6.53
C MET A 273 19.39 22.97 -6.27
N VAL A 274 19.23 22.38 -5.09
CA VAL A 274 17.93 21.98 -4.56
C VAL A 274 17.59 22.86 -3.38
N LYS A 275 16.43 23.52 -3.41
CA LYS A 275 15.96 24.47 -2.41
C LYS A 275 14.45 24.34 -2.21
N GLU A 276 13.93 24.92 -1.15
CA GLU A 276 12.49 25.13 -0.97
C GLU A 276 12.08 26.47 -1.60
N LEU A 277 11.05 26.47 -2.43
CA LEU A 277 10.51 27.70 -3.03
C LEU A 277 9.66 28.45 -2.01
N ALA A 278 10.12 29.56 -1.45
CA ALA A 278 9.31 30.30 -0.48
C ALA A 278 8.19 31.11 -1.15
N TYR A 279 8.52 31.92 -2.16
CA TYR A 279 7.57 32.71 -2.94
C TYR A 279 8.25 33.39 -4.13
N LYS A 280 7.42 33.83 -5.09
CA LYS A 280 7.81 34.73 -6.18
C LYS A 280 7.25 36.13 -5.92
N SER A 281 8.08 37.16 -5.98
CA SER A 281 7.64 38.56 -5.84
C SER A 281 8.48 39.49 -6.72
N ALA A 282 7.82 40.38 -7.46
CA ALA A 282 8.45 41.37 -8.32
C ALA A 282 9.55 40.79 -9.25
N GLY A 283 9.27 39.65 -9.90
CA GLY A 283 10.22 38.98 -10.81
C GLY A 283 11.38 38.27 -10.13
N ARG A 284 11.35 38.11 -8.80
CA ARG A 284 12.38 37.44 -8.02
C ARG A 284 11.83 36.22 -7.30
N TYR A 285 12.59 35.13 -7.33
CA TYR A 285 12.33 33.91 -6.60
C TYR A 285 13.13 33.91 -5.31
N THR A 286 12.45 33.71 -4.18
CA THR A 286 13.11 33.48 -2.89
C THR A 286 13.16 31.99 -2.61
N LEU A 287 14.38 31.48 -2.45
CA LEU A 287 14.70 30.08 -2.25
C LEU A 287 15.29 29.90 -0.84
N LEU A 288 14.79 28.93 -0.11
CA LEU A 288 15.22 28.63 1.25
C LEU A 288 16.01 27.32 1.29
N SER A 289 16.99 27.30 2.18
CA SER A 289 17.68 26.09 2.60
C SER A 289 16.95 25.57 3.84
N ILE A 290 16.67 24.26 3.91
CA ILE A 290 16.07 23.66 5.11
C ILE A 290 17.06 23.70 6.28
N ASN A 291 18.35 23.60 5.99
CA ASN A 291 19.39 23.78 7.00
C ASN A 291 19.58 25.27 7.27
N GLU A 292 19.25 25.71 8.48
CA GLU A 292 19.36 27.12 8.93
C GLU A 292 20.79 27.68 8.87
N ALA A 293 21.81 26.81 8.85
CA ALA A 293 23.20 27.22 8.64
C ALA A 293 23.45 27.82 7.25
N HIS A 294 22.53 27.58 6.31
CA HIS A 294 22.59 28.11 4.95
C HIS A 294 21.53 29.19 4.79
N GLY A 295 21.93 30.34 4.27
CA GLY A 295 21.05 31.48 4.10
C GLY A 295 19.95 31.27 3.06
N LYS A 296 19.03 32.23 3.02
CA LYS A 296 18.11 32.41 1.89
C LYS A 296 18.87 32.88 0.67
N ILE A 297 18.46 32.39 -0.50
CA ILE A 297 18.96 32.83 -1.80
C ILE A 297 17.83 33.54 -2.53
N THR A 298 18.13 34.66 -3.16
CA THR A 298 17.18 35.35 -4.04
C THR A 298 17.77 35.40 -5.42
N LEU A 299 17.05 34.87 -6.40
CA LEU A 299 17.43 34.89 -7.81
C LEU A 299 16.40 35.67 -8.61
N ASN A 300 16.87 36.45 -9.57
CA ASN A 300 15.99 37.07 -10.55
C ASN A 300 15.52 36.02 -11.56
N GLU A 301 14.31 36.19 -12.10
CA GLU A 301 13.75 35.25 -13.08
C GLU A 301 14.61 35.13 -14.34
N ASP A 302 15.31 36.20 -14.72
CA ASP A 302 16.24 36.22 -15.84
C ASP A 302 17.59 35.55 -15.54
N GLU A 303 17.88 35.21 -14.29
CA GLU A 303 19.07 34.42 -13.89
C GLU A 303 18.80 32.92 -13.91
N ILE A 304 17.53 32.49 -14.00
CA ILE A 304 17.15 31.08 -13.94
C ILE A 304 17.09 30.52 -15.37
N ASP A 305 17.78 29.39 -15.60
CA ASP A 305 17.68 28.60 -16.83
C ASP A 305 16.49 27.64 -16.73
N LYS A 306 16.45 26.82 -15.68
CA LYS A 306 15.39 25.84 -15.44
C LYS A 306 15.02 25.79 -13.96
N MET A 307 13.75 25.53 -13.69
CA MET A 307 13.28 25.25 -12.34
C MET A 307 12.19 24.19 -12.40
N HIS A 308 12.43 23.07 -11.72
CA HIS A 308 11.55 21.90 -11.77
C HIS A 308 11.17 21.43 -10.38
N TYR A 309 10.03 20.77 -10.30
CA TYR A 309 9.51 20.17 -9.08
C TYR A 309 10.34 18.97 -8.63
N VAL A 310 10.58 18.86 -7.32
CA VAL A 310 11.17 17.67 -6.69
C VAL A 310 10.06 16.82 -6.10
N ALA A 311 9.76 15.69 -6.75
CA ALA A 311 8.68 14.79 -6.37
C ALA A 311 9.01 13.89 -5.17
N GLY A 312 10.30 13.69 -4.89
CA GLY A 312 10.70 12.86 -3.77
C GLY A 312 12.19 12.68 -3.62
N ILE A 313 12.54 11.93 -2.57
CA ILE A 313 13.91 11.64 -2.17
C ILE A 313 14.10 10.12 -2.22
N ALA A 314 15.04 9.68 -3.05
CA ALA A 314 15.47 8.30 -3.11
C ALA A 314 16.74 8.11 -2.28
N LYS A 315 16.78 7.00 -1.52
CA LYS A 315 17.97 6.63 -0.75
C LYS A 315 19.06 6.13 -1.68
N ARG A 316 20.32 6.26 -1.26
CA ARG A 316 21.48 5.74 -1.99
C ARG A 316 21.35 4.26 -2.36
N SER A 317 20.71 3.45 -1.51
CA SER A 317 20.47 2.03 -1.77
C SER A 317 19.46 1.74 -2.90
N MET A 318 18.73 2.74 -3.40
CA MET A 318 17.81 2.59 -4.54
C MET A 318 18.52 2.77 -5.88
N TRP A 319 19.74 3.31 -5.88
CA TRP A 319 20.57 3.43 -7.07
C TRP A 319 21.04 2.07 -7.55
N ARG A 320 20.96 1.85 -8.85
CA ARG A 320 21.44 0.65 -9.54
C ARG A 320 22.45 1.09 -10.59
N PRO A 321 23.57 0.38 -10.78
CA PRO A 321 24.39 0.56 -11.97
C PRO A 321 23.58 0.12 -13.21
N ASP A 322 23.84 0.75 -14.35
CA ASP A 322 23.25 0.40 -15.66
C ASP A 322 23.79 -0.94 -16.19
#